data_AF-A0A520FYG9-F1
#
_entry.id   AF-A0A520FYG9-F1
#
_cell.length_a   1.000
_cell.length_b   1.000
_cell.length_c   1.000
_cell.angle_alpha   90.00
_cell.angle_beta   90.00
_cell.angle_gamma   90.00
#
_symmetry.space_group_name_H-M   'P 1'
#
loop_
_entity.id
_entity.type
_entity.pdbx_description
1 polymer ?
#
loop_
_entity_poly.entity_id
_entity_poly.type
_entity_poly.pdbx_seq_one_letter_code
_entity_poly.pdbx_strand_id
1 'polypeptide(L)'
;MRPAFIRSATFRSILLVALISSLAACASKQDNPGESLARASTAMGAAQTKSLRYVAEGTGYTFGQAYKPGGAWPRVTLHSVTRTIDYDSGAMRDEIVLSRSEPQGGGGYPLSGQQRNDQFVSGELAWNQAGTGIAPASRLVTDRIHQLWITPHGVLKAAARNKAGVRSGADGGSTLAFTEPGRFSATVQVSGDGLVTQVESIVPDPVLGDTRTVTEYSGYRDVGGIKFPMRIRQSMGGFLVLDLTVKEVQPHAATTALQIPDAARNQSERVTAEKVAEGVWFLGGGSHNSVAIELRDHLMLVETPLNDARTEAVIAQVKTLAPGKSLRFAVNSHPHFDHSGGVRAAVAEGATIVTQAANVPYFESAFAQANRVRPDRMAQEGKRLGTLAVGDKLTMGDASRPVEVHRITDSVHSDSFIMVYLPNEKLLIEADAFTPGAPNTPPPAVPNANNLNLIANIERLGLKVDRILPLHGRVVPLSELYTTAGKALPAR
;
A
#
# COMPACT_ATOMS: atom_id res chain seq x y z
N MET A 1 -57.08 31.88 70.53
CA MET A 1 -56.73 32.69 71.71
C MET A 1 -55.21 32.83 71.76
N ARG A 2 -54.68 34.06 71.72
CA ARG A 2 -53.30 34.32 72.17
C ARG A 2 -53.23 34.08 73.69
N PRO A 3 -52.07 33.66 74.21
CA PRO A 3 -51.28 34.65 74.94
C PRO A 3 -49.78 34.58 74.67
N ALA A 4 -49.15 35.70 74.99
CA ALA A 4 -47.72 35.98 74.97
C ALA A 4 -47.13 35.89 76.39
N PHE A 5 -45.81 36.13 76.49
CA PHE A 5 -44.97 36.44 77.67
C PHE A 5 -44.36 35.25 78.43
N ILE A 6 -43.13 35.27 78.97
CA ILE A 6 -41.83 35.97 78.77
C ILE A 6 -40.86 35.31 79.82
N ARG A 7 -39.53 35.45 79.63
CA ARG A 7 -38.40 35.31 80.61
C ARG A 7 -37.89 33.91 80.99
N SER A 8 -36.62 33.67 80.68
CA SER A 8 -35.53 33.78 81.69
C SER A 8 -34.15 33.68 81.02
N ALA A 9 -33.26 34.61 81.36
CA ALA A 9 -31.87 34.69 80.94
C ALA A 9 -30.96 34.47 82.15
N THR A 10 -29.80 33.81 81.94
CA THR A 10 -28.46 33.95 82.59
C THR A 10 -27.64 32.66 82.34
N PHE A 11 -26.32 32.58 82.23
CA PHE A 11 -25.19 33.41 81.78
C PHE A 11 -23.94 32.49 81.86
N ARG A 12 -22.88 32.75 81.04
CA ARG A 12 -21.47 32.25 81.13
C ARG A 12 -21.21 30.84 80.53
N SER A 13 -20.18 30.56 79.70
CA SER A 13 -18.89 31.20 79.37
C SER A 13 -18.36 30.78 77.98
N ILE A 14 -17.82 31.76 77.24
CA ILE A 14 -16.59 31.77 76.41
C ILE A 14 -15.99 30.42 75.93
N LEU A 15 -15.93 30.18 74.61
CA LEU A 15 -14.67 30.06 73.83
C LEU A 15 -14.94 30.02 72.31
N LEU A 16 -14.06 30.71 71.58
CA LEU A 16 -13.93 30.86 70.13
C LEU A 16 -13.62 29.53 69.43
N VAL A 17 -14.11 29.33 68.19
CA VAL A 17 -13.34 28.89 66.98
C VAL A 17 -14.32 28.62 65.83
N ALA A 18 -14.12 29.34 64.73
CA ALA A 18 -14.77 29.13 63.45
C ALA A 18 -14.32 27.80 62.82
N LEU A 19 -15.27 27.01 62.31
CA LEU A 19 -14.97 25.92 61.38
C LEU A 19 -15.97 25.98 60.21
N ILE A 20 -15.56 26.70 59.16
CA ILE A 20 -16.11 26.55 57.81
C ILE A 20 -15.43 25.31 57.25
N SER A 21 -16.11 24.17 57.35
CA SER A 21 -15.65 22.91 56.76
C SER A 21 -15.88 22.95 55.26
N SER A 22 -14.76 23.03 54.55
CA SER A 22 -14.59 22.87 53.11
C SER A 22 -15.31 21.63 52.57
N LEU A 23 -16.36 21.84 51.77
CA LEU A 23 -16.75 20.90 50.72
C LEU A 23 -15.66 20.93 49.66
N ALA A 24 -14.62 20.11 49.86
CA ALA A 24 -13.66 19.78 48.83
C ALA A 24 -14.41 19.02 47.73
N ALA A 25 -14.76 19.73 46.66
CA ALA A 25 -15.12 19.11 45.41
C ALA A 25 -13.95 18.21 44.98
N CYS A 26 -14.17 16.90 44.92
CA CYS A 26 -13.34 16.01 44.11
C CYS A 26 -13.59 16.36 42.64
N ALA A 27 -13.07 17.50 42.19
CA ALA A 27 -12.84 17.75 40.79
C ALA A 27 -11.75 16.76 40.38
N SER A 28 -12.12 15.70 39.66
CA SER A 28 -11.17 14.93 38.87
C SER A 28 -10.38 15.94 38.05
N LYS A 29 -9.07 16.04 38.29
CA LYS A 29 -8.17 16.93 37.56
C LYS A 29 -8.36 16.61 36.07
N GLN A 30 -9.05 17.49 35.36
CA GLN A 30 -9.14 17.41 33.90
C GLN A 30 -7.73 17.76 33.43
N ASP A 31 -6.92 16.73 33.18
CA ASP A 31 -5.57 16.91 32.66
C ASP A 31 -5.64 17.83 31.44
N ASN A 32 -4.80 18.86 31.42
CA ASN A 32 -4.71 19.73 30.27
C ASN A 32 -4.25 18.87 29.07
N PRO A 33 -4.88 18.95 27.89
CA PRO A 33 -4.48 18.22 26.68
C PRO A 33 -2.96 18.14 26.45
N GLY A 34 -2.23 19.24 26.68
CA GLY A 34 -0.77 19.27 26.53
C GLY A 34 0.00 18.40 27.54
N GLU A 35 -0.55 18.16 28.73
CA GLU A 35 0.11 17.40 29.80
C GLU A 35 0.14 15.90 29.49
N SER A 36 -0.90 15.33 28.87
CA SER A 36 -0.91 13.88 28.58
C SER A 36 0.10 13.50 27.49
N LEU A 37 0.19 14.29 26.43
CA LEU A 37 1.21 14.10 25.39
C LEU A 37 2.62 14.30 25.95
N ALA A 38 2.82 15.33 26.78
CA ALA A 38 4.10 15.56 27.44
C ALA A 38 4.49 14.38 28.35
N ARG A 39 3.55 13.87 29.17
CA ARG A 39 3.76 12.69 30.01
C ARG A 39 4.13 11.46 29.20
N ALA A 40 3.41 11.14 28.12
CA ALA A 40 3.73 10.02 27.24
C ALA A 40 5.12 10.18 26.63
N SER A 41 5.46 11.39 26.18
CA SER A 41 6.76 11.71 25.61
C SER A 41 7.89 11.54 26.63
N THR A 42 7.68 11.95 27.89
CA THR A 42 8.63 11.73 28.97
C THR A 42 8.74 10.26 29.36
N ALA A 43 7.62 9.56 29.54
CA ALA A 43 7.56 8.17 29.96
C ALA A 43 8.24 7.23 28.96
N MET A 44 8.04 7.45 27.67
CA MET A 44 8.69 6.65 26.63
C MET A 44 10.10 7.14 26.29
N GLY A 45 10.43 8.40 26.61
CA GLY A 45 11.67 9.03 26.19
C GLY A 45 11.67 9.55 24.76
N ALA A 46 10.50 9.85 24.20
CA ALA A 46 10.36 10.30 22.81
C ALA A 46 10.97 11.68 22.54
N ALA A 47 11.05 12.56 23.54
CA ALA A 47 11.61 13.90 23.37
C ALA A 47 13.11 13.84 23.02
N GLN A 48 13.87 12.96 23.68
CA GLN A 48 15.31 12.81 23.47
C GLN A 48 15.66 11.92 22.27
N THR A 49 14.79 10.99 21.87
CA THR A 49 15.08 10.06 20.76
C THR A 49 15.10 10.79 19.42
N LYS A 50 16.27 11.13 18.90
CA LYS A 50 16.43 11.71 17.56
C LYS A 50 16.48 10.65 16.46
N SER A 51 17.07 9.51 16.78
CA SER A 51 17.19 8.36 15.90
C SER A 51 16.90 7.08 16.65
N LEU A 52 16.52 6.06 15.91
CA LEU A 52 16.18 4.74 16.43
C LEU A 52 16.64 3.69 15.43
N ARG A 53 17.37 2.68 15.91
CA ARG A 53 17.58 1.44 15.18
C ARG A 53 16.99 0.27 15.96
N TYR A 54 16.30 -0.64 15.29
CA TYR A 54 15.90 -1.91 15.89
C TYR A 54 16.00 -3.06 14.89
N VAL A 55 16.26 -4.26 15.42
CA VAL A 55 16.28 -5.51 14.66
C VAL A 55 15.12 -6.36 15.13
N ALA A 56 14.36 -6.90 14.19
CA ALA A 56 13.23 -7.79 14.46
C ALA A 56 13.19 -8.96 13.48
N GLU A 57 12.45 -9.99 13.84
CA GLU A 57 12.09 -11.11 12.97
C GLU A 57 10.59 -11.39 13.11
N GLY A 58 10.00 -12.13 12.18
CA GLY A 58 8.61 -12.56 12.31
C GLY A 58 7.92 -12.80 10.97
N THR A 59 6.72 -12.28 10.83
CA THR A 59 5.88 -12.47 9.65
C THR A 59 5.56 -11.13 9.01
N GLY A 60 5.65 -11.09 7.68
CA GLY A 60 5.17 -9.99 6.85
C GLY A 60 4.25 -10.53 5.76
N TYR A 61 3.73 -9.63 4.94
CA TYR A 61 2.84 -9.98 3.85
C TYR A 61 3.09 -9.08 2.63
N THR A 62 2.89 -9.62 1.43
CA THR A 62 2.97 -8.83 0.19
C THR A 62 1.65 -8.10 -0.05
N PHE A 63 1.47 -6.98 0.68
CA PHE A 63 0.24 -6.17 0.64
C PHE A 63 -0.20 -5.84 -0.80
N GLY A 64 -1.48 -6.09 -1.11
CA GLY A 64 -2.06 -5.87 -2.43
C GLY A 64 -1.76 -6.96 -3.46
N GLN A 65 -1.29 -8.14 -3.05
CA GLN A 65 -0.89 -9.26 -3.94
C GLN A 65 -1.71 -10.54 -3.70
N ALA A 66 -2.96 -10.42 -3.21
CA ALA A 66 -3.78 -11.57 -2.85
C ALA A 66 -4.05 -12.48 -4.05
N TYR A 67 -3.95 -13.81 -3.81
CA TYR A 67 -4.29 -14.80 -4.81
C TYR A 67 -5.76 -14.69 -5.28
N LYS A 68 -6.66 -14.41 -4.33
CA LYS A 68 -8.09 -14.21 -4.59
C LYS A 68 -8.49 -12.75 -4.33
N PRO A 69 -9.40 -12.16 -5.14
CA PRO A 69 -9.90 -10.81 -4.93
C PRO A 69 -10.49 -10.65 -3.53
N GLY A 70 -10.09 -9.59 -2.82
CA GLY A 70 -10.54 -9.32 -1.45
C GLY A 70 -10.05 -10.31 -0.38
N GLY A 71 -9.17 -11.24 -0.73
CA GLY A 71 -8.56 -12.18 0.20
C GLY A 71 -7.37 -11.62 0.96
N ALA A 72 -6.83 -12.42 1.88
CA ALA A 72 -5.58 -12.11 2.56
C ALA A 72 -4.40 -12.08 1.57
N TRP A 73 -3.40 -11.29 1.91
CA TRP A 73 -2.18 -11.13 1.13
C TRP A 73 -1.24 -12.33 1.32
N PRO A 74 -0.36 -12.65 0.37
CA PRO A 74 0.57 -13.76 0.53
C PRO A 74 1.55 -13.51 1.67
N ARG A 75 1.68 -14.52 2.53
CA ARG A 75 2.58 -14.46 3.69
C ARG A 75 4.04 -14.59 3.27
N VAL A 76 4.90 -13.81 3.94
CA VAL A 76 6.36 -13.96 3.92
C VAL A 76 6.92 -14.15 5.34
N THR A 77 7.99 -14.94 5.44
CA THR A 77 8.79 -15.05 6.65
C THR A 77 9.83 -13.95 6.62
N LEU A 78 9.87 -13.12 7.66
CA LEU A 78 10.87 -12.09 7.86
C LEU A 78 11.96 -12.65 8.77
N HIS A 79 13.07 -13.11 8.19
CA HIS A 79 14.21 -13.65 8.93
C HIS A 79 14.97 -12.55 9.66
N SER A 80 15.00 -11.34 9.09
CA SER A 80 15.50 -10.14 9.74
C SER A 80 14.90 -8.89 9.09
N VAL A 81 14.51 -7.93 9.92
CA VAL A 81 14.19 -6.56 9.56
C VAL A 81 15.02 -5.66 10.46
N THR A 82 15.99 -4.96 9.88
CA THR A 82 16.68 -3.87 10.56
C THR A 82 16.06 -2.56 10.12
N ARG A 83 15.31 -1.90 11.00
CA ARG A 83 14.77 -0.56 10.76
C ARG A 83 15.67 0.48 11.41
N THR A 84 16.15 1.44 10.62
CA THR A 84 16.88 2.62 11.09
C THR A 84 16.10 3.87 10.71
N ILE A 85 15.82 4.73 11.69
CA ILE A 85 15.03 5.95 11.54
C ILE A 85 15.83 7.13 12.06
N ASP A 86 15.77 8.22 11.32
CA ASP A 86 16.17 9.56 11.74
C ASP A 86 14.92 10.45 11.72
N TYR A 87 14.44 10.81 12.91
CA TYR A 87 13.22 11.62 13.06
C TYR A 87 13.46 13.09 12.72
N ASP A 88 14.70 13.59 12.86
CA ASP A 88 15.03 14.99 12.58
C ASP A 88 15.03 15.23 11.06
N SER A 89 15.57 14.29 10.28
CA SER A 89 15.56 14.37 8.80
C SER A 89 14.33 13.76 8.14
N GLY A 90 13.48 13.04 8.88
CA GLY A 90 12.30 12.35 8.33
C GLY A 90 12.69 11.24 7.36
N ALA A 91 13.76 10.51 7.69
CA ALA A 91 14.32 9.44 6.87
C ALA A 91 14.21 8.08 7.56
N MET A 92 13.97 7.03 6.78
CA MET A 92 13.91 5.65 7.26
C MET A 92 14.53 4.70 6.23
N ARG A 93 15.27 3.72 6.74
CA ARG A 93 15.81 2.58 6.00
C ARG A 93 15.38 1.28 6.68
N ASP A 94 14.82 0.37 5.90
CA ASP A 94 14.62 -1.02 6.29
C ASP A 94 15.56 -1.93 5.48
N GLU A 95 16.35 -2.75 6.17
CA GLU A 95 17.14 -3.82 5.58
C GLU A 95 16.44 -5.14 5.89
N ILE A 96 15.93 -5.79 4.85
CA ILE A 96 15.00 -6.92 5.02
C ILE A 96 15.60 -8.18 4.40
N VAL A 97 15.67 -9.25 5.19
CA VAL A 97 15.92 -10.62 4.74
C VAL A 97 14.63 -11.41 4.90
N LEU A 98 14.10 -11.92 3.79
CA LEU A 98 12.80 -12.61 3.78
C LEU A 98 12.80 -13.86 2.91
N SER A 99 11.82 -14.73 3.12
CA SER A 99 11.48 -15.81 2.17
C SER A 99 9.98 -15.90 2.01
N ARG A 100 9.53 -16.34 0.84
CA ARG A 100 8.12 -16.60 0.58
C ARG A 100 7.62 -17.76 1.45
N SER A 101 6.41 -17.64 2.00
CA SER A 101 5.80 -18.67 2.85
C SER A 101 4.60 -19.36 2.20
N GLU A 102 4.05 -18.78 1.13
CA GLU A 102 2.85 -19.30 0.47
C GLU A 102 3.07 -19.53 -1.04
N PRO A 103 2.54 -20.61 -1.62
CA PRO A 103 2.78 -20.99 -3.01
C PRO A 103 2.05 -20.10 -4.03
N GLN A 104 0.98 -19.43 -3.60
CA GLN A 104 0.07 -18.69 -4.47
C GLN A 104 0.09 -17.19 -4.18
N GLY A 105 -0.42 -16.40 -5.11
CA GLY A 105 -0.45 -14.93 -5.04
C GLY A 105 0.77 -14.25 -5.68
N GLY A 106 0.78 -12.92 -5.67
CA GLY A 106 1.85 -12.13 -6.26
C GLY A 106 3.02 -11.81 -5.31
N GLY A 107 3.72 -10.72 -5.60
CA GLY A 107 4.80 -10.16 -4.78
C GLY A 107 6.22 -10.45 -5.28
N GLY A 108 6.38 -11.19 -6.38
CA GLY A 108 7.67 -11.33 -7.09
C GLY A 108 8.77 -12.09 -6.36
N TYR A 109 8.50 -12.68 -5.18
CA TYR A 109 9.47 -13.49 -4.46
C TYR A 109 9.42 -14.95 -4.91
N PRO A 110 10.58 -15.59 -5.16
CA PRO A 110 10.64 -17.02 -5.49
C PRO A 110 10.20 -17.88 -4.30
N LEU A 111 9.68 -19.07 -4.59
CA LEU A 111 9.23 -20.04 -3.58
C LEU A 111 10.35 -20.64 -2.75
N SER A 112 11.59 -20.51 -3.22
CA SER A 112 12.78 -21.06 -2.57
C SER A 112 13.84 -19.98 -2.38
N GLY A 113 14.57 -20.09 -1.27
CA GLY A 113 15.68 -19.21 -0.95
C GLY A 113 15.27 -17.93 -0.23
N GLN A 114 16.26 -17.30 0.41
CA GLN A 114 16.10 -15.99 1.02
C GLN A 114 16.40 -14.89 0.02
N GLN A 115 15.69 -13.78 0.14
CA GLN A 115 15.86 -12.57 -0.65
C GLN A 115 16.24 -11.41 0.27
N ARG A 116 16.98 -10.45 -0.29
CA ARG A 116 17.22 -9.14 0.33
C ARG A 116 16.43 -8.07 -0.40
N ASN A 117 15.74 -7.23 0.35
CA ASN A 117 14.98 -6.12 -0.20
C ASN A 117 15.11 -4.90 0.73
N ASP A 118 16.11 -4.07 0.47
CA ASP A 118 16.31 -2.86 1.25
C ASP A 118 15.36 -1.78 0.76
N GLN A 119 14.71 -1.09 1.70
CA GLN A 119 13.68 -0.10 1.43
C GLN A 119 14.03 1.22 2.11
N PHE A 120 13.82 2.31 1.39
CA PHE A 120 14.23 3.64 1.85
C PHE A 120 13.12 4.66 1.64
N VAL A 121 13.08 5.65 2.53
CA VAL A 121 12.35 6.91 2.36
C VAL A 121 13.17 8.05 2.93
N SER A 122 13.16 9.19 2.22
CA SER A 122 13.75 10.44 2.69
C SER A 122 12.96 11.60 2.08
N GLY A 123 12.29 12.38 2.93
CA GLY A 123 11.33 13.39 2.50
C GLY A 123 10.24 12.77 1.63
N GLU A 124 10.12 13.25 0.39
CA GLU A 124 9.09 12.85 -0.58
C GLU A 124 9.52 11.72 -1.53
N LEU A 125 10.70 11.14 -1.30
CA LEU A 125 11.29 10.16 -2.19
C LEU A 125 11.42 8.81 -1.50
N ALA A 126 11.08 7.75 -2.22
CA ALA A 126 11.22 6.37 -1.79
C ALA A 126 11.85 5.52 -2.91
N TRP A 127 12.68 4.55 -2.53
CA TRP A 127 13.31 3.62 -3.47
C TRP A 127 13.58 2.27 -2.81
N ASN A 128 13.74 1.24 -3.65
CA ASN A 128 14.20 -0.08 -3.27
C ASN A 128 15.63 -0.29 -3.71
N GLN A 129 16.35 -1.14 -2.99
CA GLN A 129 17.64 -1.63 -3.40
C GLN A 129 17.72 -3.16 -3.23
N ALA A 130 18.08 -3.84 -4.31
CA ALA A 130 18.38 -5.26 -4.32
C ALA A 130 19.76 -5.45 -4.97
N GLY A 131 20.77 -5.83 -4.16
CA GLY A 131 22.16 -5.82 -4.60
C GLY A 131 22.61 -4.41 -5.02
N THR A 132 23.06 -4.27 -6.27
CA THR A 132 23.42 -2.97 -6.88
C THR A 132 22.25 -2.30 -7.61
N GLY A 133 21.12 -2.99 -7.77
CA GLY A 133 19.95 -2.48 -8.47
C GLY A 133 19.15 -1.53 -7.58
N ILE A 134 18.95 -0.29 -8.05
CA ILE A 134 18.14 0.73 -7.38
C ILE A 134 16.89 0.97 -8.23
N ALA A 135 15.72 0.86 -7.60
CA ALA A 135 14.44 1.09 -8.27
C ALA A 135 13.64 2.16 -7.52
N PRO A 136 13.22 3.25 -8.19
CA PRO A 136 12.32 4.22 -7.58
C PRO A 136 10.99 3.58 -7.16
N ALA A 137 10.44 4.04 -6.04
CA ALA A 137 9.25 3.48 -5.42
C ALA A 137 8.24 4.56 -5.05
N SER A 138 7.95 5.48 -5.97
CA SER A 138 7.00 6.60 -5.79
C SER A 138 5.66 6.16 -5.19
N ARG A 139 5.13 4.99 -5.59
CA ARG A 139 3.88 4.43 -5.05
C ARG A 139 3.92 4.15 -3.53
N LEU A 140 5.11 3.96 -2.95
CA LEU A 140 5.33 3.57 -1.56
C LEU A 140 5.71 4.76 -0.66
N VAL A 141 5.78 5.99 -1.18
CA VAL A 141 6.17 7.17 -0.38
C VAL A 141 5.24 7.37 0.81
N THR A 142 3.92 7.40 0.57
CA THR A 142 2.93 7.59 1.65
C THR A 142 3.01 6.48 2.69
N ASP A 143 3.09 5.22 2.25
CA ASP A 143 3.22 4.07 3.14
C ASP A 143 4.49 4.17 4.01
N ARG A 144 5.65 4.48 3.43
CA ARG A 144 6.90 4.55 4.19
C ARG A 144 6.98 5.72 5.15
N ILE A 145 6.43 6.89 4.76
CA ILE A 145 6.28 8.03 5.67
C ILE A 145 5.36 7.64 6.83
N HIS A 146 4.26 6.93 6.56
CA HIS A 146 3.38 6.39 7.60
C HIS A 146 4.16 5.46 8.53
N GLN A 147 4.83 4.44 8.01
CA GLN A 147 5.64 3.48 8.77
C GLN A 147 6.73 4.12 9.65
N LEU A 148 7.36 5.21 9.18
CA LEU A 148 8.31 6.01 9.95
C LEU A 148 7.61 6.66 11.15
N TRP A 149 6.51 7.38 10.91
CA TRP A 149 5.85 8.17 11.93
C TRP A 149 4.96 7.37 12.87
N ILE A 150 4.49 6.18 12.50
CA ILE A 150 3.71 5.37 13.44
C ILE A 150 4.57 4.60 14.44
N THR A 151 5.89 4.62 14.34
CA THR A 151 6.72 4.06 15.43
C THR A 151 6.36 4.70 16.78
N PRO A 152 6.47 3.99 17.91
CA PRO A 152 5.98 4.50 19.20
C PRO A 152 6.51 5.90 19.54
N HIS A 153 7.79 6.16 19.25
CA HIS A 153 8.41 7.47 19.52
C HIS A 153 8.07 8.48 18.41
N GLY A 154 8.07 8.03 17.15
CA GLY A 154 7.68 8.84 15.99
C GLY A 154 6.27 9.41 16.12
N VAL A 155 5.31 8.63 16.63
CA VAL A 155 3.91 9.04 16.62
C VAL A 155 3.64 10.12 17.65
N LEU A 156 4.35 10.12 18.78
CA LEU A 156 4.30 11.21 19.75
C LEU A 156 4.92 12.50 19.18
N LYS A 157 6.01 12.40 18.41
CA LYS A 157 6.60 13.55 17.71
C LYS A 157 5.65 14.10 16.64
N ALA A 158 5.02 13.22 15.85
CA ALA A 158 4.03 13.60 14.84
C ALA A 158 2.79 14.24 15.49
N ALA A 159 2.30 13.69 16.60
CA ALA A 159 1.21 14.26 17.39
C ALA A 159 1.55 15.66 17.92
N ALA A 160 2.76 15.86 18.44
CA ALA A 160 3.22 17.17 18.90
C ALA A 160 3.32 18.19 17.76
N ARG A 161 3.97 17.81 16.65
CA ARG A 161 4.11 18.66 15.45
C ARG A 161 2.75 19.10 14.90
N ASN A 162 1.79 18.19 14.86
CA ASN A 162 0.45 18.42 14.31
C ASN A 162 -0.56 18.92 15.36
N LYS A 163 -0.11 19.32 16.57
CA LYS A 163 -0.95 19.85 17.63
C LYS A 163 -2.16 18.95 17.93
N ALA A 164 -1.88 17.67 18.18
CA ALA A 164 -2.90 16.65 18.39
C ALA A 164 -3.95 17.07 19.44
N GLY A 165 -5.23 16.81 19.13
CA GLY A 165 -6.29 16.84 20.13
C GLY A 165 -6.09 15.70 21.13
N VAL A 166 -6.41 15.93 22.40
CA VAL A 166 -6.22 14.95 23.46
C VAL A 166 -7.52 14.74 24.22
N ARG A 167 -7.83 13.48 24.49
CA ARG A 167 -8.97 13.06 25.31
C ARG A 167 -8.49 12.09 26.38
N SER A 168 -8.62 12.46 27.65
CA SER A 168 -8.26 11.59 28.77
C SER A 168 -9.22 10.39 28.88
N GLY A 169 -8.66 9.24 29.25
CA GLY A 169 -9.38 8.02 29.59
C GLY A 169 -9.70 7.93 31.09
N ALA A 170 -10.69 7.12 31.45
CA ALA A 170 -11.09 6.91 32.84
C ALA A 170 -10.04 6.10 33.65
N ASP A 171 -9.18 5.36 32.95
CA ASP A 171 -8.10 4.53 33.48
C ASP A 171 -6.76 5.29 33.65
N GLY A 172 -6.78 6.62 33.51
CA GLY A 172 -5.58 7.46 33.50
C GLY A 172 -4.85 7.47 32.15
N GLY A 173 -5.29 6.68 31.17
CA GLY A 173 -4.79 6.72 29.80
C GLY A 173 -5.25 7.96 29.04
N SER A 174 -4.90 8.04 27.76
CA SER A 174 -5.37 9.10 26.86
C SER A 174 -5.43 8.65 25.42
N THR A 175 -6.29 9.30 24.65
CA THR A 175 -6.36 9.18 23.19
C THR A 175 -5.84 10.49 22.58
N LEU A 176 -4.87 10.39 21.66
CA LEU A 176 -4.36 11.51 20.86
C LEU A 176 -4.91 11.42 19.45
N ALA A 177 -5.37 12.51 18.85
CA ALA A 177 -5.87 12.53 17.48
C ALA A 177 -5.23 13.66 16.67
N PHE A 178 -4.68 13.35 15.50
CA PHE A 178 -4.08 14.33 14.60
C PHE A 178 -4.20 13.92 13.13
N THR A 179 -3.96 14.89 12.26
CA THR A 179 -3.83 14.68 10.82
C THR A 179 -2.45 15.10 10.37
N GLU A 180 -1.77 14.24 9.62
CA GLU A 180 -0.61 14.59 8.81
C GLU A 180 -1.13 15.02 7.43
N PRO A 181 -1.09 16.32 7.07
CA PRO A 181 -1.77 16.83 5.89
C PRO A 181 -1.40 16.07 4.60
N GLY A 182 -2.41 15.60 3.87
CA GLY A 182 -2.24 14.87 2.60
C GLY A 182 -1.62 13.47 2.73
N ARG A 183 -1.38 12.99 3.96
CA ARG A 183 -0.71 11.69 4.22
C ARG A 183 -1.60 10.71 4.93
N PHE A 184 -2.05 11.03 6.14
CA PHE A 184 -2.90 10.15 6.95
C PHE A 184 -3.52 10.92 8.10
N SER A 185 -4.62 10.42 8.65
CA SER A 185 -5.05 10.78 10.01
C SER A 185 -4.73 9.64 10.97
N ALA A 186 -4.51 9.96 12.25
CA ALA A 186 -4.17 8.96 13.25
C ALA A 186 -4.85 9.24 14.60
N THR A 187 -5.24 8.15 15.26
CA THR A 187 -5.66 8.08 16.65
C THR A 187 -4.69 7.18 17.41
N VAL A 188 -4.10 7.69 18.47
CA VAL A 188 -3.07 7.01 19.28
C VAL A 188 -3.66 6.71 20.65
N GLN A 189 -3.61 5.45 21.07
CA GLN A 189 -3.96 5.05 22.43
C GLN A 189 -2.71 5.04 23.30
N VAL A 190 -2.77 5.74 24.42
CA VAL A 190 -1.73 5.83 25.43
C VAL A 190 -2.29 5.30 26.75
N SER A 191 -1.62 4.33 27.36
CA SER A 191 -2.00 3.78 28.66
C SER A 191 -1.69 4.74 29.82
N GLY A 192 -2.21 4.47 31.02
CA GLY A 192 -2.04 5.33 32.19
C GLY A 192 -0.58 5.48 32.66
N ASP A 193 0.30 4.55 32.31
CA ASP A 193 1.75 4.62 32.50
C ASP A 193 2.50 5.34 31.36
N GLY A 194 1.77 5.92 30.41
CA GLY A 194 2.32 6.75 29.34
C GLY A 194 2.86 5.97 28.12
N LEU A 195 2.55 4.68 27.98
CA LEU A 195 3.00 3.87 26.85
C LEU A 195 2.01 3.96 25.67
N VAL A 196 2.53 4.13 24.46
CA VAL A 196 1.72 4.01 23.24
C VAL A 196 1.36 2.54 23.02
N THR A 197 0.10 2.17 23.13
CA THR A 197 -0.33 0.76 23.00
C THR A 197 -0.87 0.45 21.61
N GLN A 198 -1.43 1.46 20.93
CA GLN A 198 -2.02 1.30 19.60
C GLN A 198 -1.96 2.61 18.82
N VAL A 199 -1.76 2.50 17.51
CA VAL A 199 -1.99 3.58 16.54
C VAL A 199 -2.98 3.08 15.50
N GLU A 200 -4.15 3.68 15.45
CA GLU A 200 -5.10 3.52 14.36
C GLU A 200 -4.92 4.70 13.38
N SER A 201 -4.85 4.42 12.09
CA SER A 201 -4.69 5.44 11.05
C SER A 201 -5.62 5.19 9.87
N ILE A 202 -5.95 6.28 9.16
CA ILE A 202 -6.55 6.22 7.82
C ILE A 202 -5.50 6.70 6.82
N VAL A 203 -5.06 5.81 5.93
CA VAL A 203 -3.99 6.03 4.95
C VAL A 203 -4.58 5.92 3.54
N PRO A 204 -4.36 6.88 2.63
CA PRO A 204 -4.86 6.80 1.27
C PRO A 204 -4.08 5.74 0.49
N ASP A 205 -4.81 4.86 -0.19
CA ASP A 205 -4.31 3.82 -1.08
C ASP A 205 -4.98 3.97 -2.47
N PRO A 206 -4.23 3.84 -3.58
CA PRO A 206 -4.80 3.99 -4.92
C PRO A 206 -5.94 3.01 -5.26
N VAL A 207 -5.97 1.83 -4.63
CA VAL A 207 -7.00 0.81 -4.85
C VAL A 207 -8.09 0.91 -3.79
N LEU A 208 -7.69 0.85 -2.52
CA LEU A 208 -8.62 0.75 -1.40
C LEU A 208 -9.20 2.11 -0.95
N GLY A 209 -8.67 3.24 -1.42
CA GLY A 209 -9.02 4.56 -0.92
C GLY A 209 -8.52 4.78 0.51
N ASP A 210 -9.33 5.42 1.34
CA ASP A 210 -9.08 5.67 2.77
C ASP A 210 -8.98 4.34 3.54
N THR A 211 -7.77 3.80 3.65
CA THR A 211 -7.49 2.47 4.21
C THR A 211 -7.24 2.55 5.70
N ARG A 212 -8.04 1.82 6.48
CA ARG A 212 -7.81 1.66 7.92
C ARG A 212 -6.60 0.77 8.18
N THR A 213 -5.66 1.31 8.97
CA THR A 213 -4.45 0.63 9.44
C THR A 213 -4.43 0.66 10.96
N VAL A 214 -4.21 -0.49 11.60
CA VAL A 214 -4.10 -0.59 13.06
C VAL A 214 -2.76 -1.22 13.40
N THR A 215 -1.94 -0.51 14.17
CA THR A 215 -0.66 -1.01 14.69
C THR A 215 -0.73 -1.11 16.21
N GLU A 216 -0.36 -2.27 16.74
CA GLU A 216 -0.38 -2.58 18.18
C GLU A 216 1.05 -2.81 18.69
N TYR A 217 1.32 -2.32 19.89
CA TYR A 217 2.62 -2.40 20.56
C TYR A 217 2.45 -3.09 21.90
N SER A 218 3.30 -4.08 22.18
CA SER A 218 3.23 -4.84 23.43
C SER A 218 4.58 -5.34 23.90
N GLY A 219 4.62 -5.80 25.16
CA GLY A 219 5.82 -6.35 25.78
C GLY A 219 6.93 -5.31 25.96
N TYR A 220 6.58 -4.09 26.37
CA TYR A 220 7.52 -2.98 26.55
C TYR A 220 8.70 -3.33 27.46
N ARG A 221 9.89 -2.86 27.09
CA ARG A 221 11.12 -2.93 27.89
C ARG A 221 11.81 -1.59 27.95
N ASP A 222 12.60 -1.40 29.00
CA ASP A 222 13.57 -0.31 29.07
C ASP A 222 14.82 -0.69 28.28
N VAL A 223 15.21 0.13 27.31
CA VAL A 223 16.44 -0.05 26.55
C VAL A 223 17.10 1.30 26.35
N GLY A 224 18.29 1.49 26.89
CA GLY A 224 19.07 2.72 26.68
C GLY A 224 18.34 4.01 27.05
N GLY A 225 17.51 3.99 28.10
CA GLY A 225 16.79 5.17 28.60
C GLY A 225 15.49 5.51 27.85
N ILE A 226 14.98 4.58 27.02
CA ILE A 226 13.66 4.68 26.38
C ILE A 226 12.81 3.43 26.66
N LYS A 227 11.49 3.55 26.56
CA LYS A 227 10.57 2.40 26.58
C LYS A 227 10.22 1.98 25.17
N PHE A 228 10.58 0.75 24.78
CA PHE A 228 10.32 0.23 23.43
C PHE A 228 9.55 -1.10 23.47
N PRO A 229 8.56 -1.32 22.59
CA PRO A 229 7.80 -2.57 22.55
C PRO A 229 8.63 -3.70 21.97
N MET A 230 8.48 -4.90 22.54
CA MET A 230 9.17 -6.09 22.04
C MET A 230 8.33 -6.92 21.06
N ARG A 231 7.08 -6.54 20.85
CA ARG A 231 6.22 -7.05 19.78
C ARG A 231 5.46 -5.93 19.09
N ILE A 232 5.44 -5.95 17.76
CA ILE A 232 4.74 -5.00 16.90
C ILE A 232 3.84 -5.78 15.95
N ARG A 233 2.54 -5.52 15.96
CA ARG A 233 1.57 -6.14 15.04
C ARG A 233 0.85 -5.08 14.25
N GLN A 234 0.64 -5.29 12.95
CA GLN A 234 -0.09 -4.36 12.10
C GLN A 234 -1.11 -5.08 11.24
N SER A 235 -2.31 -4.53 11.16
CA SER A 235 -3.35 -4.93 10.21
C SER A 235 -3.73 -3.78 9.30
N MET A 236 -3.96 -4.05 8.01
CA MET A 236 -4.41 -3.09 6.99
C MET A 236 -5.54 -3.72 6.17
N GLY A 237 -6.60 -2.94 5.92
CA GLY A 237 -7.73 -3.43 5.11
C GLY A 237 -8.41 -4.68 5.68
N GLY A 238 -8.36 -4.88 7.00
CA GLY A 238 -8.95 -6.04 7.69
C GLY A 238 -8.03 -7.26 7.81
N PHE A 239 -6.83 -7.24 7.24
CA PHE A 239 -5.89 -8.37 7.27
C PHE A 239 -4.60 -8.02 8.02
N LEU A 240 -4.01 -9.00 8.71
CA LEU A 240 -2.67 -8.88 9.28
C LEU A 240 -1.65 -8.66 8.14
N VAL A 241 -0.80 -7.66 8.29
CA VAL A 241 0.28 -7.34 7.34
C VAL A 241 1.68 -7.40 7.97
N LEU A 242 1.74 -7.43 9.30
CA LEU A 242 3.00 -7.47 10.04
C LEU A 242 2.81 -8.09 11.43
N ASP A 243 3.71 -8.98 11.84
CA ASP A 243 3.85 -9.44 13.24
C ASP A 243 5.34 -9.66 13.52
N LEU A 244 5.94 -8.74 14.26
CA LEU A 244 7.36 -8.70 14.54
C LEU A 244 7.64 -8.96 16.02
N THR A 245 8.64 -9.79 16.27
CA THR A 245 9.33 -9.89 17.55
C THR A 245 10.64 -9.11 17.47
N VAL A 246 10.77 -8.07 18.29
CA VAL A 246 11.98 -7.26 18.36
C VAL A 246 13.06 -8.02 19.14
N LYS A 247 14.29 -7.97 18.65
CA LYS A 247 15.45 -8.64 19.23
C LYS A 247 16.47 -7.67 19.78
N GLU A 248 16.65 -6.54 19.10
CA GLU A 248 17.62 -5.52 19.45
C GLU A 248 17.00 -4.14 19.29
N VAL A 249 17.31 -3.22 20.20
CA VAL A 249 16.94 -1.81 20.12
C VAL A 249 18.17 -0.98 20.46
N GLN A 250 18.48 -0.02 19.60
CA GLN A 250 19.55 0.96 19.76
C GLN A 250 18.93 2.37 19.67
N PRO A 251 18.62 2.99 20.81
CA PRO A 251 18.22 4.39 20.87
C PRO A 251 19.40 5.28 20.48
N HIS A 252 19.13 6.43 19.87
CA HIS A 252 20.17 7.39 19.47
C HIS A 252 21.26 6.78 18.57
N ALA A 253 20.89 5.78 17.75
CA ALA A 253 21.79 5.16 16.80
C ALA A 253 22.44 6.23 15.91
N ALA A 254 23.75 6.12 15.66
CA ALA A 254 24.41 7.00 14.73
C ALA A 254 23.78 6.85 13.34
N THR A 255 23.17 7.91 12.85
CA THR A 255 22.60 7.96 11.51
C THR A 255 23.51 8.80 10.62
N THR A 256 23.82 8.26 9.44
CA THR A 256 24.38 9.06 8.35
C THR A 256 23.22 9.49 7.46
N ALA A 257 23.25 10.75 7.02
CA ALA A 257 22.26 11.24 6.05
C ALA A 257 22.18 10.31 4.84
N LEU A 258 20.97 9.81 4.55
CA LEU A 258 20.76 8.92 3.42
C LEU A 258 21.15 9.61 2.12
N GLN A 259 22.04 8.97 1.36
CA GLN A 259 22.38 9.42 0.02
C GLN A 259 21.23 9.06 -0.91
N ILE A 260 20.52 10.07 -1.40
CA ILE A 260 19.39 9.86 -2.31
C ILE A 260 19.95 9.54 -3.71
N PRO A 261 19.69 8.35 -4.28
CA PRO A 261 20.18 7.99 -5.59
C PRO A 261 19.60 8.90 -6.69
N ASP A 262 20.37 9.16 -7.74
CA ASP A 262 19.92 9.98 -8.87
C ASP A 262 18.68 9.38 -9.55
N ALA A 263 18.58 8.04 -9.59
CA ALA A 263 17.39 7.35 -10.11
C ALA A 263 16.12 7.73 -9.33
N ALA A 264 16.21 7.91 -8.01
CA ALA A 264 15.08 8.32 -7.17
C ALA A 264 14.80 9.83 -7.33
N ARG A 265 15.84 10.67 -7.40
CA ARG A 265 15.69 12.14 -7.58
C ARG A 265 15.09 12.53 -8.92
N ASN A 266 15.51 11.85 -9.99
CA ASN A 266 15.13 12.19 -11.36
C ASN A 266 13.91 11.40 -11.85
N GLN A 267 13.17 10.75 -10.95
CA GLN A 267 11.95 10.04 -11.31
C GLN A 267 10.91 11.03 -11.83
N SER A 268 10.40 10.77 -13.03
CA SER A 268 9.27 11.48 -13.63
C SER A 268 8.41 10.46 -14.36
N GLU A 269 7.09 10.66 -14.37
CA GLU A 269 6.20 9.83 -15.17
C GLU A 269 6.44 10.14 -16.65
N ARG A 270 7.10 9.20 -17.34
CA ARG A 270 7.39 9.28 -18.77
C ARG A 270 6.66 8.15 -19.48
N VAL A 271 6.19 8.43 -20.69
CA VAL A 271 5.56 7.41 -21.53
C VAL A 271 6.29 7.33 -22.85
N THR A 272 6.76 6.14 -23.18
CA THR A 272 7.24 5.82 -24.52
C THR A 272 6.15 5.07 -25.26
N ALA A 273 5.95 5.33 -26.54
CA ALA A 273 4.96 4.61 -27.35
C ALA A 273 5.67 3.90 -28.51
N GLU A 274 5.76 2.58 -28.44
CA GLU A 274 6.25 1.73 -29.53
C GLU A 274 5.06 1.25 -30.36
N LYS A 275 5.00 1.62 -31.64
CA LYS A 275 4.01 1.08 -32.56
C LYS A 275 4.38 -0.37 -32.91
N VAL A 276 3.60 -1.32 -32.41
CA VAL A 276 3.85 -2.77 -32.60
C VAL A 276 3.05 -3.32 -33.78
N ALA A 277 1.91 -2.73 -34.10
CA ALA A 277 1.13 -2.98 -35.31
C ALA A 277 0.34 -1.70 -35.68
N GLU A 278 -0.31 -1.68 -36.84
CA GLU A 278 -1.20 -0.56 -37.18
C GLU A 278 -2.30 -0.43 -36.12
N GLY A 279 -2.48 0.74 -35.52
CA GLY A 279 -3.45 0.93 -34.45
C GLY A 279 -3.15 0.20 -33.12
N VAL A 280 -1.95 -0.36 -32.90
CA VAL A 280 -1.58 -1.01 -31.64
C VAL A 280 -0.23 -0.49 -31.16
N TRP A 281 -0.18 0.01 -29.92
CA TRP A 281 1.02 0.59 -29.32
C TRP A 281 1.32 0.03 -27.95
N PHE A 282 2.57 -0.37 -27.73
CA PHE A 282 3.10 -0.71 -26.42
C PHE A 282 3.59 0.55 -25.72
N LEU A 283 3.08 0.80 -24.51
CA LEU A 283 3.26 2.03 -23.75
C LEU A 283 4.16 1.78 -22.55
N GLY A 284 5.42 2.17 -22.69
CA GLY A 284 6.48 1.99 -21.69
C GLY A 284 6.81 3.24 -20.90
N GLY A 285 8.06 3.34 -20.43
CA GLY A 285 8.59 4.50 -19.71
C GLY A 285 8.53 4.40 -18.17
N GLY A 286 8.11 3.24 -17.65
CA GLY A 286 8.14 2.91 -16.22
C GLY A 286 8.39 1.41 -16.01
N SER A 287 8.19 0.92 -14.79
CA SER A 287 8.28 -0.53 -14.49
C SER A 287 7.09 -1.34 -14.99
N HIS A 288 5.92 -0.68 -15.11
CA HIS A 288 4.67 -1.29 -15.57
C HIS A 288 4.20 -0.59 -16.84
N ASN A 289 3.87 -1.40 -17.84
CA ASN A 289 3.52 -0.97 -19.18
C ASN A 289 2.02 -1.12 -19.41
N SER A 290 1.54 -0.50 -20.49
CA SER A 290 0.16 -0.64 -20.97
C SER A 290 0.16 -0.89 -22.48
N VAL A 291 -0.97 -1.29 -23.05
CA VAL A 291 -1.12 -1.40 -24.51
C VAL A 291 -2.34 -0.62 -24.97
N ALA A 292 -2.15 0.33 -25.90
CA ALA A 292 -3.26 1.00 -26.55
C ALA A 292 -3.67 0.27 -27.82
N ILE A 293 -4.97 0.08 -27.99
CA ILE A 293 -5.60 -0.55 -29.14
C ILE A 293 -6.62 0.44 -29.71
N GLU A 294 -6.38 0.90 -30.92
CA GLU A 294 -7.33 1.71 -31.67
C GLU A 294 -8.41 0.80 -32.25
N LEU A 295 -9.67 1.16 -32.06
CA LEU A 295 -10.81 0.54 -32.73
C LEU A 295 -11.46 1.58 -33.64
N ARG A 296 -12.48 1.19 -34.40
CA ARG A 296 -13.13 2.05 -35.41
C ARG A 296 -13.54 3.41 -34.85
N ASP A 297 -14.20 3.45 -33.70
CA ASP A 297 -14.81 4.63 -33.09
C ASP A 297 -14.21 5.03 -31.73
N HIS A 298 -13.37 4.19 -31.12
CA HIS A 298 -12.84 4.42 -29.78
C HIS A 298 -11.45 3.80 -29.58
N LEU A 299 -10.85 4.10 -28.43
CA LEU A 299 -9.62 3.47 -27.94
C LEU A 299 -9.95 2.50 -26.80
N MET A 300 -9.15 1.45 -26.72
CA MET A 300 -9.06 0.56 -25.56
C MET A 300 -7.64 0.62 -25.00
N LEU A 301 -7.53 0.62 -23.67
CA LEU A 301 -6.27 0.54 -22.96
C LEU A 301 -6.19 -0.79 -22.20
N VAL A 302 -5.16 -1.59 -22.43
CA VAL A 302 -4.86 -2.76 -21.62
C VAL A 302 -3.88 -2.35 -20.53
N GLU A 303 -4.34 -2.47 -19.29
CA GLU A 303 -3.71 -2.13 -18.01
C GLU A 303 -3.61 -0.65 -17.65
N THR A 304 -3.91 -0.36 -16.38
CA THR A 304 -3.84 0.97 -15.76
C THR A 304 -3.03 0.87 -14.46
N PRO A 305 -1.69 0.84 -14.56
CA PRO A 305 -0.87 0.35 -13.45
C PRO A 305 -0.55 1.43 -12.41
N LEU A 306 -0.05 0.96 -11.27
CA LEU A 306 0.57 1.69 -10.17
C LEU A 306 -0.31 2.70 -9.42
N ASN A 307 -0.65 3.82 -10.06
CA ASN A 307 -1.36 4.96 -9.46
C ASN A 307 -1.85 5.93 -10.55
N ASP A 308 -2.60 6.94 -10.12
CA ASP A 308 -3.11 8.00 -11.00
C ASP A 308 -2.00 8.74 -11.77
N ALA A 309 -0.89 9.11 -11.13
CA ALA A 309 0.17 9.86 -11.81
C ALA A 309 0.72 9.10 -13.03
N ARG A 310 0.97 7.79 -12.88
CA ARG A 310 1.37 6.92 -13.98
C ARG A 310 0.27 6.80 -15.03
N THR A 311 -0.95 6.50 -14.60
CA THR A 311 -2.06 6.19 -15.51
C THR A 311 -2.56 7.41 -16.28
N GLU A 312 -2.61 8.58 -15.65
CA GLU A 312 -2.96 9.84 -16.33
C GLU A 312 -1.94 10.21 -17.39
N ALA A 313 -0.64 10.01 -17.13
CA ALA A 313 0.40 10.20 -18.14
C ALA A 313 0.22 9.24 -19.33
N VAL A 314 -0.10 7.96 -19.06
CA VAL A 314 -0.42 6.96 -20.10
C VAL A 314 -1.64 7.40 -20.91
N ILE A 315 -2.75 7.78 -20.26
CA ILE A 315 -3.98 8.24 -20.94
C ILE A 315 -3.70 9.48 -21.79
N ALA A 316 -2.90 10.43 -21.29
CA ALA A 316 -2.51 11.61 -22.05
C ALA A 316 -1.75 11.22 -23.34
N GLN A 317 -0.80 10.29 -23.25
CA GLN A 317 -0.10 9.77 -24.43
C GLN A 317 -1.05 9.02 -25.38
N VAL A 318 -1.98 8.22 -24.87
CA VAL A 318 -2.96 7.48 -25.69
C VAL A 318 -3.81 8.43 -26.54
N LYS A 319 -4.24 9.55 -25.97
CA LYS A 319 -5.03 10.57 -26.69
C LYS A 319 -4.29 11.19 -27.87
N THR A 320 -2.96 11.20 -27.87
CA THR A 320 -2.18 11.71 -29.01
C THR A 320 -2.02 10.69 -30.14
N LEU A 321 -2.22 9.39 -29.86
CA LEU A 321 -1.97 8.32 -30.82
C LEU A 321 -3.10 8.18 -31.85
N ALA A 322 -4.35 8.43 -31.45
CA ALA A 322 -5.51 8.42 -32.33
C ALA A 322 -6.46 9.60 -32.03
N PRO A 323 -6.16 10.80 -32.56
CA PRO A 323 -6.93 12.01 -32.30
C PRO A 323 -8.43 11.86 -32.62
N GLY A 324 -9.28 12.38 -31.75
CA GLY A 324 -10.73 12.37 -31.90
C GLY A 324 -11.44 11.10 -31.39
N LYS A 325 -10.69 10.04 -31.04
CA LYS A 325 -11.27 8.83 -30.44
C LYS A 325 -11.20 8.90 -28.92
N SER A 326 -12.31 8.57 -28.25
CA SER A 326 -12.37 8.50 -26.79
C SER A 326 -11.86 7.17 -26.26
N LEU A 327 -11.23 7.16 -25.08
CA LEU A 327 -10.96 5.93 -24.33
C LEU A 327 -12.29 5.39 -23.76
N ARG A 328 -12.76 4.26 -24.27
CA ARG A 328 -14.05 3.68 -23.86
C ARG A 328 -13.91 2.49 -22.92
N PHE A 329 -12.82 1.73 -23.06
CA PHE A 329 -12.57 0.54 -22.25
C PHE A 329 -11.15 0.55 -21.70
N ALA A 330 -11.01 0.16 -20.44
CA ALA A 330 -9.72 -0.17 -19.84
C ALA A 330 -9.77 -1.62 -19.34
N VAL A 331 -8.88 -2.47 -19.82
CA VAL A 331 -8.79 -3.88 -19.39
C VAL A 331 -7.85 -3.95 -18.20
N ASN A 332 -8.29 -4.52 -17.09
CA ASN A 332 -7.43 -4.85 -15.96
C ASN A 332 -7.10 -6.35 -16.01
N SER A 333 -5.82 -6.70 -16.01
CA SER A 333 -5.41 -8.11 -16.11
C SER A 333 -5.75 -8.92 -14.86
N HIS A 334 -5.57 -8.35 -13.67
CA HIS A 334 -5.84 -9.01 -12.38
C HIS A 334 -5.84 -7.98 -11.23
N PRO A 335 -6.32 -8.32 -10.01
CA PRO A 335 -6.63 -7.33 -8.97
C PRO A 335 -5.42 -6.87 -8.14
N HIS A 336 -4.19 -7.27 -8.48
CA HIS A 336 -3.02 -6.82 -7.72
C HIS A 336 -2.83 -5.31 -7.84
N PHE A 337 -2.31 -4.68 -6.78
CA PHE A 337 -2.38 -3.22 -6.64
C PHE A 337 -1.47 -2.47 -7.62
N ASP A 338 -0.40 -3.12 -8.05
CA ASP A 338 0.50 -2.62 -9.07
C ASP A 338 -0.12 -2.63 -10.48
N HIS A 339 -1.22 -3.35 -10.68
CA HIS A 339 -2.02 -3.39 -11.92
C HIS A 339 -3.39 -2.71 -11.78
N SER A 340 -3.94 -2.63 -10.58
CA SER A 340 -5.25 -2.00 -10.32
C SER A 340 -5.17 -0.58 -9.77
N GLY A 341 -4.00 -0.10 -9.36
CA GLY A 341 -3.82 1.21 -8.72
C GLY A 341 -4.20 2.42 -9.60
N GLY A 342 -4.27 2.26 -10.91
CA GLY A 342 -4.70 3.31 -11.85
C GLY A 342 -6.15 3.18 -12.33
N VAL A 343 -6.91 2.19 -11.84
CA VAL A 343 -8.29 1.95 -12.31
C VAL A 343 -9.18 3.18 -12.10
N ARG A 344 -9.01 3.88 -10.97
CA ARG A 344 -9.75 5.11 -10.65
C ARG A 344 -9.50 6.21 -11.68
N ALA A 345 -8.26 6.41 -12.14
CA ALA A 345 -7.95 7.36 -13.21
C ALA A 345 -8.63 7.03 -14.54
N ALA A 346 -8.75 5.75 -14.89
CA ALA A 346 -9.46 5.31 -16.10
C ALA A 346 -10.98 5.47 -15.98
N VAL A 347 -11.57 5.18 -14.82
CA VAL A 347 -12.99 5.49 -14.54
C VAL A 347 -13.22 7.00 -14.63
N ALA A 348 -12.30 7.80 -14.08
CA ALA A 348 -12.36 9.25 -14.20
C ALA A 348 -12.25 9.73 -15.65
N GLU A 349 -11.60 8.97 -16.54
CA GLU A 349 -11.58 9.25 -17.98
C GLU A 349 -12.89 8.86 -18.70
N GLY A 350 -13.78 8.12 -18.04
CA GLY A 350 -15.03 7.62 -18.61
C GLY A 350 -14.93 6.20 -19.18
N ALA A 351 -13.83 5.48 -18.91
CA ALA A 351 -13.66 4.12 -19.37
C ALA A 351 -14.53 3.14 -18.56
N THR A 352 -15.11 2.16 -19.25
CA THR A 352 -15.67 0.95 -18.62
C THR A 352 -14.53 -0.04 -18.36
N ILE A 353 -14.45 -0.57 -17.15
CA ILE A 353 -13.39 -1.48 -16.73
C ILE A 353 -13.74 -2.91 -17.14
N VAL A 354 -12.93 -3.51 -18.01
CA VAL A 354 -13.05 -4.91 -18.41
C VAL A 354 -12.15 -5.73 -17.49
N THR A 355 -12.74 -6.64 -16.70
CA THR A 355 -11.98 -7.47 -15.75
C THR A 355 -12.62 -8.85 -15.59
N GLN A 356 -11.90 -9.79 -15.01
CA GLN A 356 -12.41 -11.13 -14.73
C GLN A 356 -13.63 -11.06 -13.78
N ALA A 357 -14.65 -11.88 -14.02
CA ALA A 357 -15.93 -11.81 -13.31
C ALA A 357 -15.80 -11.88 -11.77
N ALA A 358 -14.85 -12.65 -11.23
CA ALA A 358 -14.59 -12.75 -9.80
C ALA A 358 -13.93 -11.47 -9.21
N ASN A 359 -13.33 -10.60 -10.03
CA ASN A 359 -12.82 -9.31 -9.57
C ASN A 359 -13.95 -8.30 -9.33
N VAL A 360 -15.09 -8.44 -10.00
CA VAL A 360 -16.15 -7.41 -10.02
C VAL A 360 -16.64 -7.06 -8.59
N PRO A 361 -17.03 -8.02 -7.73
CA PRO A 361 -17.50 -7.66 -6.38
C PRO A 361 -16.40 -6.98 -5.54
N TYR A 362 -15.15 -7.39 -5.71
CA TYR A 362 -14.02 -6.77 -5.02
C TYR A 362 -13.80 -5.33 -5.49
N PHE A 363 -13.82 -5.07 -6.80
CA PHE A 363 -13.67 -3.73 -7.36
C PHE A 363 -14.83 -2.81 -6.98
N GLU A 364 -16.08 -3.30 -7.02
CA GLU A 364 -17.25 -2.54 -6.55
C GLU A 364 -17.08 -2.14 -5.09
N SER A 365 -16.66 -3.07 -4.22
CA SER A 365 -16.43 -2.80 -2.80
C SER A 365 -15.25 -1.85 -2.57
N ALA A 366 -14.11 -2.05 -3.25
CA ALA A 366 -12.89 -1.26 -3.06
C ALA A 366 -13.08 0.17 -3.57
N PHE A 367 -13.65 0.34 -4.76
CA PHE A 367 -13.82 1.66 -5.37
C PHE A 367 -15.03 2.44 -4.83
N ALA A 368 -15.91 1.80 -4.05
CA ALA A 368 -16.94 2.48 -3.26
C ALA A 368 -16.43 3.03 -1.91
N GLN A 369 -15.24 2.64 -1.45
CA GLN A 369 -14.66 3.18 -0.23
C GLN A 369 -14.40 4.68 -0.36
N ALA A 370 -14.48 5.39 0.77
CA ALA A 370 -14.16 6.81 0.83
C ALA A 370 -12.73 7.04 0.33
N ASN A 371 -12.50 8.14 -0.38
CA ASN A 371 -11.17 8.65 -0.66
C ASN A 371 -11.15 10.15 -0.37
N ARG A 372 -10.86 10.51 0.88
CA ARG A 372 -10.97 11.88 1.39
C ARG A 372 -9.64 12.43 1.89
N VAL A 373 -8.71 11.56 2.29
CA VAL A 373 -7.38 12.02 2.74
C VAL A 373 -6.59 12.60 1.57
N ARG A 374 -6.68 11.97 0.40
CA ARG A 374 -6.06 12.44 -0.85
C ARG A 374 -6.96 12.07 -2.05
N PRO A 375 -8.08 12.79 -2.23
CA PRO A 375 -9.09 12.43 -3.23
C PRO A 375 -8.52 12.49 -4.65
N ASP A 376 -8.65 11.38 -5.37
CA ASP A 376 -8.38 11.29 -6.81
C ASP A 376 -9.49 11.95 -7.67
N ARG A 377 -9.25 12.02 -8.99
CA ARG A 377 -10.22 12.60 -9.93
C ARG A 377 -11.56 11.88 -9.94
N MET A 378 -11.59 10.55 -9.77
CA MET A 378 -12.85 9.78 -9.72
C MET A 378 -13.69 10.20 -8.51
N ALA A 379 -13.08 10.36 -7.34
CA ALA A 379 -13.72 10.83 -6.12
C ALA A 379 -14.16 12.30 -6.23
N GLN A 380 -13.31 13.18 -6.76
CA GLN A 380 -13.61 14.60 -6.95
C GLN A 380 -14.79 14.84 -7.90
N GLU A 381 -14.87 14.07 -9.00
CA GLU A 381 -15.93 14.18 -10.00
C GLU A 381 -17.19 13.36 -9.64
N GLY A 382 -17.18 12.62 -8.53
CA GLY A 382 -18.30 11.77 -8.13
C GLY A 382 -18.60 10.62 -9.10
N LYS A 383 -17.60 10.18 -9.87
CA LYS A 383 -17.73 9.09 -10.84
C LYS A 383 -17.80 7.74 -10.15
N ARG A 384 -18.50 6.79 -10.79
CA ARG A 384 -18.71 5.44 -10.29
C ARG A 384 -18.11 4.43 -11.25
N LEU A 385 -17.67 3.32 -10.68
CA LEU A 385 -17.15 2.19 -11.44
C LEU A 385 -18.23 1.66 -12.38
N GLY A 386 -17.90 1.55 -13.67
CA GLY A 386 -18.64 0.72 -14.62
C GLY A 386 -17.77 -0.48 -15.00
N THR A 387 -18.33 -1.69 -14.94
CA THR A 387 -17.59 -2.93 -15.25
C THR A 387 -18.20 -3.70 -16.41
N LEU A 388 -17.36 -4.36 -17.18
CA LEU A 388 -17.72 -5.43 -18.11
C LEU A 388 -17.02 -6.72 -17.67
N ALA A 389 -17.80 -7.70 -17.22
CA ALA A 389 -17.27 -8.95 -16.68
C ALA A 389 -16.80 -9.91 -17.78
N VAL A 390 -15.62 -10.48 -17.60
CA VAL A 390 -15.07 -11.56 -18.42
C VAL A 390 -15.27 -12.89 -17.69
N GLY A 391 -16.04 -13.81 -18.29
CA GLY A 391 -16.13 -15.20 -17.84
C GLY A 391 -14.84 -15.97 -18.17
N ASP A 392 -14.98 -17.06 -18.92
CA ASP A 392 -13.80 -17.76 -19.47
C ASP A 392 -13.22 -17.03 -20.69
N LYS A 393 -14.09 -16.40 -21.48
CA LYS A 393 -13.74 -15.60 -22.66
C LYS A 393 -14.74 -14.46 -22.83
N LEU A 394 -14.25 -13.32 -23.32
CA LEU A 394 -15.04 -12.24 -23.90
C LEU A 394 -14.41 -11.86 -25.23
N THR A 395 -15.20 -11.80 -26.31
CA THR A 395 -14.77 -11.18 -27.56
C THR A 395 -15.41 -9.82 -27.69
N MET A 396 -14.60 -8.80 -27.92
CA MET A 396 -15.00 -7.42 -28.16
C MET A 396 -14.21 -6.83 -29.34
N GLY A 397 -14.18 -5.51 -29.48
CA GLY A 397 -13.56 -4.85 -30.63
C GLY A 397 -14.55 -4.60 -31.75
N ASP A 398 -14.06 -4.64 -32.99
CA ASP A 398 -14.87 -4.45 -34.20
C ASP A 398 -14.51 -5.45 -35.30
N ALA A 399 -15.20 -5.39 -36.44
CA ALA A 399 -15.00 -6.34 -37.54
C ALA A 399 -13.57 -6.30 -38.13
N SER A 400 -12.86 -5.18 -38.00
CA SER A 400 -11.48 -5.04 -38.47
C SER A 400 -10.45 -5.50 -37.43
N ARG A 401 -10.81 -5.45 -36.15
CA ARG A 401 -9.97 -5.92 -35.04
C ARG A 401 -10.81 -6.55 -33.93
N PRO A 402 -11.08 -7.87 -34.00
CA PRO A 402 -11.60 -8.59 -32.86
C PRO A 402 -10.53 -8.60 -31.74
N VAL A 403 -10.96 -8.33 -30.52
CA VAL A 403 -10.14 -8.38 -29.31
C VAL A 403 -10.68 -9.51 -28.45
N GLU A 404 -9.87 -10.54 -28.21
CA GLU A 404 -10.27 -11.64 -27.33
C GLU A 404 -9.65 -11.46 -25.95
N VAL A 405 -10.47 -11.51 -24.91
CA VAL A 405 -10.02 -11.45 -23.52
C VAL A 405 -10.31 -12.81 -22.89
N HIS A 406 -9.26 -13.50 -22.46
CA HIS A 406 -9.33 -14.89 -21.97
C HIS A 406 -8.92 -14.96 -20.52
N ARG A 407 -9.63 -15.77 -19.74
CA ARG A 407 -9.16 -16.18 -18.42
C ARG A 407 -7.93 -17.08 -18.56
N ILE A 408 -6.90 -16.80 -17.76
CA ILE A 408 -5.78 -17.70 -17.52
C ILE A 408 -6.22 -18.69 -16.44
N THR A 409 -6.48 -19.94 -16.83
CA THR A 409 -6.89 -20.98 -15.87
C THR A 409 -5.68 -21.53 -15.11
N ASP A 410 -5.91 -22.01 -13.89
CA ASP A 410 -4.90 -22.71 -13.07
C ASP A 410 -3.66 -21.88 -12.74
N SER A 411 -3.78 -20.55 -12.78
CA SER A 411 -2.70 -19.66 -12.41
C SER A 411 -2.36 -19.79 -10.93
N VAL A 412 -1.07 -19.77 -10.62
CA VAL A 412 -0.56 -19.66 -9.24
C VAL A 412 -0.45 -18.20 -8.78
N HIS A 413 -0.55 -17.25 -9.70
CA HIS A 413 -0.39 -15.82 -9.42
C HIS A 413 -1.69 -15.18 -8.92
N SER A 414 -2.80 -15.41 -9.62
CA SER A 414 -4.13 -14.93 -9.24
C SER A 414 -5.20 -15.85 -9.81
N ASP A 415 -6.27 -16.11 -9.05
CA ASP A 415 -7.39 -16.96 -9.50
C ASP A 415 -8.34 -16.27 -10.51
N SER A 416 -8.12 -14.98 -10.74
CA SER A 416 -8.97 -14.05 -11.49
C SER A 416 -8.15 -13.24 -12.51
N PHE A 417 -7.23 -13.95 -13.16
CA PHE A 417 -6.25 -13.43 -14.09
C PHE A 417 -6.71 -13.59 -15.54
N ILE A 418 -6.59 -12.54 -16.35
CA ILE A 418 -6.90 -12.54 -17.80
C ILE A 418 -5.71 -12.10 -18.65
N MET A 419 -5.73 -12.54 -19.91
CA MET A 419 -4.84 -12.09 -20.99
C MET A 419 -5.67 -11.59 -22.17
N VAL A 420 -5.10 -10.71 -22.98
CA VAL A 420 -5.74 -10.18 -24.20
C VAL A 420 -5.01 -10.70 -25.43
N TYR A 421 -5.75 -11.24 -26.40
CA TYR A 421 -5.24 -11.77 -27.64
C TYR A 421 -5.84 -11.02 -28.84
N LEU A 422 -4.97 -10.59 -29.74
CA LEU A 422 -5.31 -9.96 -31.01
C LEU A 422 -5.02 -10.95 -32.15
N PRO A 423 -6.03 -11.66 -32.68
CA PRO A 423 -5.81 -12.75 -33.64
C PRO A 423 -5.30 -12.27 -35.00
N ASN A 424 -5.70 -11.09 -35.45
CA ASN A 424 -5.26 -10.54 -36.74
C ASN A 424 -3.77 -10.18 -36.70
N GLU A 425 -3.32 -9.59 -35.60
CA GLU A 425 -1.94 -9.17 -35.38
C GLU A 425 -1.06 -10.27 -34.75
N LYS A 426 -1.67 -11.38 -34.29
CA LYS A 426 -1.03 -12.48 -33.56
C LYS A 426 -0.25 -12.00 -32.33
N LEU A 427 -0.84 -11.04 -31.61
CA LEU A 427 -0.25 -10.44 -30.41
C LEU A 427 -0.95 -10.95 -29.15
N LEU A 428 -0.17 -11.32 -28.14
CA LEU A 428 -0.68 -11.67 -26.81
C LEU A 428 -0.22 -10.63 -25.79
N ILE A 429 -1.14 -10.09 -25.00
CA ILE A 429 -0.88 -9.11 -23.95
C ILE A 429 -1.20 -9.77 -22.62
N GLU A 430 -0.24 -9.76 -21.70
CA GLU A 430 -0.37 -10.35 -20.37
C GLU A 430 0.50 -9.58 -19.37
N ALA A 431 0.16 -9.65 -18.09
CA ALA A 431 0.87 -8.93 -17.04
C ALA A 431 2.02 -9.73 -16.41
N ASP A 432 1.71 -10.46 -15.34
CA ASP A 432 2.68 -11.21 -14.53
C ASP A 432 2.78 -12.70 -14.91
N ALA A 433 2.20 -13.09 -16.04
CA ALA A 433 2.27 -14.48 -16.51
C ALA A 433 3.64 -14.76 -17.15
N PHE A 434 4.29 -13.75 -17.73
CA PHE A 434 5.68 -13.82 -18.18
C PHE A 434 6.42 -12.47 -18.14
N THR A 435 7.38 -12.34 -17.23
CA THR A 435 8.32 -11.19 -17.26
C THR A 435 9.63 -11.61 -17.93
N PRO A 436 9.94 -11.12 -19.15
CA PRO A 436 11.18 -11.49 -19.81
C PRO A 436 12.38 -10.82 -19.12
N GLY A 437 13.44 -11.61 -18.91
CA GLY A 437 14.72 -11.11 -18.42
C GLY A 437 15.43 -10.24 -19.47
N ALA A 438 16.66 -9.80 -19.17
CA ALA A 438 17.48 -9.13 -20.17
C ALA A 438 17.65 -10.01 -21.42
N PRO A 439 17.81 -9.44 -22.63
CA PRO A 439 18.03 -10.22 -23.84
C PRO A 439 19.15 -11.26 -23.66
N ASN A 440 18.91 -12.48 -24.13
CA ASN A 440 19.84 -13.61 -24.04
C ASN A 440 20.14 -14.09 -22.60
N THR A 441 19.29 -13.75 -21.62
CA THR A 441 19.40 -14.32 -20.27
C THR A 441 19.22 -15.85 -20.34
N PRO A 442 20.14 -16.65 -19.78
CA PRO A 442 19.98 -18.10 -19.72
C PRO A 442 18.69 -18.49 -18.99
N PRO A 443 17.99 -19.56 -19.43
CA PRO A 443 16.84 -20.06 -18.70
C PRO A 443 17.19 -20.41 -17.24
N PRO A 444 16.29 -20.13 -16.27
CA PRO A 444 16.51 -20.54 -14.89
C PRO A 444 16.58 -22.06 -14.78
N ALA A 445 17.35 -22.57 -13.81
CA ALA A 445 17.48 -24.00 -13.56
C ALA A 445 16.15 -24.69 -13.24
N VAL A 446 15.23 -23.95 -12.61
CA VAL A 446 13.85 -24.36 -12.36
C VAL A 446 12.93 -23.44 -13.16
N PRO A 447 12.12 -23.97 -14.11
CA PRO A 447 11.17 -23.16 -14.86
C PRO A 447 10.17 -22.46 -13.94
N ASN A 448 9.84 -21.21 -14.27
CA ASN A 448 8.83 -20.45 -13.54
C ASN A 448 7.43 -21.05 -13.80
N ALA A 449 6.68 -21.31 -12.73
CA ALA A 449 5.34 -21.88 -12.80
C ALA A 449 4.35 -20.99 -13.60
N ASN A 450 4.48 -19.66 -13.52
CA ASN A 450 3.67 -18.73 -14.32
C ASN A 450 3.94 -18.92 -15.83
N ASN A 451 5.21 -19.05 -16.23
CA ASN A 451 5.57 -19.26 -17.63
C ASN A 451 5.00 -20.58 -18.16
N LEU A 452 5.10 -21.66 -17.37
CA LEU A 452 4.54 -22.96 -17.72
C LEU A 452 3.01 -22.90 -17.84
N ASN A 453 2.34 -22.18 -16.94
CA ASN A 453 0.90 -21.98 -16.95
C ASN A 453 0.45 -21.14 -18.17
N LEU A 454 1.19 -20.10 -18.54
CA LEU A 454 0.91 -19.32 -19.74
C LEU A 454 1.01 -20.17 -21.01
N ILE A 455 2.07 -20.97 -21.14
CA ILE A 455 2.23 -21.92 -22.26
C ILE A 455 1.04 -22.87 -22.33
N ALA A 456 0.65 -23.47 -21.20
CA ALA A 456 -0.48 -24.40 -21.16
C ALA A 456 -1.80 -23.72 -21.62
N ASN A 457 -2.03 -22.46 -21.24
CA ASN A 457 -3.20 -21.71 -21.69
C ASN A 457 -3.14 -21.38 -23.19
N ILE A 458 -1.98 -20.98 -23.71
CA ILE A 458 -1.78 -20.73 -25.15
C ILE A 458 -2.07 -22.01 -25.97
N GLU A 459 -1.52 -23.15 -25.54
CA GLU A 459 -1.69 -24.44 -26.21
C GLU A 459 -3.14 -24.94 -26.12
N ARG A 460 -3.74 -24.89 -24.93
CA ARG A 460 -5.14 -25.32 -24.70
C ARG A 460 -6.13 -24.53 -25.54
N LEU A 461 -5.92 -23.22 -25.69
CA LEU A 461 -6.77 -22.33 -26.48
C LEU A 461 -6.42 -22.34 -27.97
N GLY A 462 -5.31 -22.98 -28.37
CA GLY A 462 -4.85 -23.01 -29.76
C GLY A 462 -4.44 -21.64 -30.31
N LEU A 463 -4.00 -20.70 -29.46
CA LEU A 463 -3.69 -19.34 -29.87
C LEU A 463 -2.47 -19.30 -30.81
N LYS A 464 -2.60 -18.61 -31.93
CA LYS A 464 -1.50 -18.42 -32.89
C LYS A 464 -0.77 -17.12 -32.55
N VAL A 465 0.19 -17.20 -31.64
CA VAL A 465 0.93 -16.04 -31.12
C VAL A 465 2.29 -15.91 -31.82
N ASP A 466 2.59 -14.71 -32.32
CA ASP A 466 3.90 -14.34 -32.88
C ASP A 466 4.73 -13.59 -31.85
N ARG A 467 4.14 -12.59 -31.19
CA ARG A 467 4.79 -11.78 -30.15
C ARG A 467 3.93 -11.68 -28.91
N ILE A 468 4.60 -11.61 -27.77
CA ILE A 468 4.02 -11.28 -26.48
C ILE A 468 4.37 -9.81 -26.19
N LEU A 469 3.41 -9.09 -25.60
CA LEU A 469 3.52 -7.73 -25.09
C LEU A 469 3.37 -7.80 -23.56
N PRO A 470 4.41 -8.21 -22.82
CA PRO A 470 4.37 -8.30 -21.37
C PRO A 470 4.21 -6.92 -20.74
N LEU A 471 3.35 -6.80 -19.74
CA LEU A 471 3.17 -5.52 -19.04
C LEU A 471 4.29 -5.25 -18.02
N HIS A 472 5.25 -6.16 -17.91
CA HIS A 472 6.57 -5.94 -17.30
C HIS A 472 7.67 -6.23 -18.31
N GLY A 473 8.61 -5.29 -18.48
CA GLY A 473 9.74 -5.47 -19.39
C GLY A 473 9.46 -4.97 -20.80
N ARG A 474 9.62 -5.83 -21.82
CA ARG A 474 9.65 -5.43 -23.24
C ARG A 474 8.89 -6.41 -24.12
N VAL A 475 8.52 -5.97 -25.32
CA VAL A 475 7.95 -6.81 -26.39
C VAL A 475 8.94 -7.90 -26.81
N VAL A 476 8.48 -9.15 -26.90
CA VAL A 476 9.33 -10.33 -27.19
C VAL A 476 8.63 -11.32 -28.13
N PRO A 477 9.38 -12.10 -28.94
CA PRO A 477 8.79 -13.19 -29.71
C PRO A 477 8.30 -14.32 -28.77
N LEU A 478 7.27 -15.07 -29.19
CA LEU A 478 6.75 -16.21 -28.43
C LEU A 478 7.85 -17.23 -28.08
N SER A 479 8.85 -17.41 -28.96
CA SER A 479 9.97 -18.32 -28.75
C SER A 479 10.77 -18.02 -27.48
N GLU A 480 10.81 -16.77 -27.02
CA GLU A 480 11.53 -16.40 -25.80
C GLU A 480 10.85 -17.02 -24.57
N LEU A 481 9.52 -16.98 -24.48
CA LEU A 481 8.75 -17.65 -23.41
C LEU A 481 9.07 -19.15 -23.35
N TYR A 482 9.03 -19.84 -24.49
CA TYR A 482 9.32 -21.28 -24.56
C TYR A 482 10.77 -21.58 -24.16
N THR A 483 11.72 -20.79 -24.67
CA THR A 483 13.13 -20.91 -24.32
C THR A 483 13.36 -20.71 -22.82
N THR A 484 12.81 -19.65 -22.22
CA THR A 484 12.90 -19.38 -20.78
C THR A 484 12.23 -20.47 -19.94
N ALA A 485 11.17 -21.11 -20.44
CA ALA A 485 10.53 -22.24 -19.79
C ALA A 485 11.25 -23.58 -20.00
N GLY A 486 12.36 -23.61 -20.75
CA GLY A 486 13.08 -24.84 -21.09
C GLY A 486 12.31 -25.78 -22.03
N LYS A 487 11.40 -25.23 -22.85
CA LYS A 487 10.57 -25.98 -23.81
C LYS A 487 10.93 -25.65 -25.25
N ALA A 488 10.72 -26.61 -26.15
CA ALA A 488 10.77 -26.37 -27.59
C ALA A 488 9.45 -25.73 -28.06
N LEU A 489 9.54 -24.74 -28.95
CA LEU A 489 8.37 -24.16 -29.58
C LEU A 489 7.74 -25.18 -30.55
N PRO A 490 6.42 -25.45 -30.48
CA PRO A 490 5.75 -26.37 -31.40
C PRO A 490 5.88 -25.92 -32.86
N ALA A 491 6.00 -26.89 -33.78
CA ALA A 491 5.92 -26.62 -35.21
C ALA A 491 4.54 -26.04 -35.56
N ARG A 492 4.53 -25.00 -36.40
CA ARG A 492 3.34 -24.17 -36.67
C ARG A 492 2.36 -24.78 -37.66
#